data_AF-A0A2E8KJJ7-F1
#
_entry.id   AF-A0A2E8KJJ7-F1
#
_cell.length_a   1.000
_cell.length_b   1.000
_cell.length_c   1.000
_cell.angle_alpha   90.00
_cell.angle_beta   90.00
_cell.angle_gamma   90.00
#
_symmetry.space_group_name_H-M   'P 1'
#
loop_
_entity.id
_entity.type
_entity.pdbx_description
1 polymer ?
#
loop_
_entity_poly.entity_id
_entity_poly.type
_entity_poly.pdbx_seq_one_letter_code
_entity_poly.pdbx_strand_id
1 'polypeptide(L)'
;MQHGTLLLRRNPQIQGEGSHPGLEDLLQSEAGSVGDVIEGWLQRLADQLGGELIQEAGFSYSKNNGDIMTRTKRYETATWLNRR
;
A
#
# COMPACT_ATOMS: atom_id res chain seq x y z
N MET A 1 -3.91 8.59 -12.77
CA MET A 1 -3.69 7.61 -11.69
C MET A 1 -3.63 8.40 -10.39
N GLN A 2 -4.48 8.08 -9.42
CA GLN A 2 -4.38 8.61 -8.06
C GLN A 2 -3.80 7.50 -7.18
N HIS A 3 -2.77 7.83 -6.41
CA HIS A 3 -2.18 6.93 -5.42
C HIS A 3 -1.87 7.73 -4.16
N GLY A 4 -1.92 7.05 -3.02
CA GLY A 4 -1.61 7.62 -1.71
C GLY A 4 -0.88 6.58 -0.86
N THR A 5 -0.32 7.04 0.25
CA THR A 5 0.35 6.18 1.23
C THR A 5 -0.34 6.35 2.57
N LEU A 6 -0.62 5.23 3.22
CA LEU A 6 -1.02 5.20 4.62
C LEU A 6 0.15 4.68 5.44
N LEU A 7 0.55 5.43 6.47
CA LEU A 7 1.62 5.00 7.36
C LEU A 7 1.08 3.93 8.31
N LEU A 8 1.65 2.73 8.30
CA LEU A 8 1.21 1.65 9.22
C LEU A 8 1.66 1.93 10.65
N ARG A 9 2.94 2.30 10.85
CA ARG A 9 3.51 2.59 12.16
C ARG A 9 4.52 3.73 12.06
N ARG A 10 4.66 4.50 13.13
CA ARG A 10 5.73 5.49 13.26
C ARG A 10 7.11 4.83 13.15
N ASN A 11 8.04 5.53 12.51
CA ASN A 11 9.45 5.13 12.56
C ASN A 11 10.05 5.56 13.91
N PRO A 12 10.50 4.64 14.78
CA PRO A 12 11.03 4.99 16.09
C PRO A 12 12.37 5.76 16.04
N GLN A 13 13.06 5.75 14.90
CA GLN A 13 14.35 6.43 14.73
C GLN A 13 14.21 7.90 14.32
N ILE A 14 13.02 8.34 13.91
CA ILE A 14 12.77 9.72 13.49
C ILE A 14 12.11 10.46 14.65
N GLN A 15 12.64 11.65 14.97
CA GLN A 15 12.13 12.52 16.04
C GLN A 15 11.82 13.92 15.49
N GLY A 16 11.01 14.69 16.22
CA GLY A 16 10.62 16.06 15.83
C GLY A 16 9.55 16.08 14.73
N GLU A 17 9.59 17.10 13.88
CA GLU A 17 8.54 17.36 12.87
C GLU A 17 8.35 16.22 11.85
N GLY A 18 9.36 15.38 11.62
CA GLY A 18 9.26 14.21 10.73
C GLY A 18 8.63 12.97 11.38
N SER A 19 8.32 13.01 12.68
CA SER A 19 7.73 11.90 13.41
C SER A 19 6.20 11.93 13.32
N HIS A 20 5.64 11.18 12.36
CA HIS A 20 4.20 11.06 12.18
C HIS A 20 3.64 9.77 12.82
N PRO A 21 2.47 9.82 13.47
CA PRO A 21 1.78 8.60 13.90
C PRO A 21 1.31 7.79 12.68
N GLY A 22 1.48 6.48 12.74
CA GLY A 22 0.87 5.53 11.83
C GLY A 22 -0.46 5.00 12.36
N LEU A 23 -1.11 4.16 11.57
CA LEU A 23 -2.39 3.54 11.91
C LEU A 23 -2.32 2.73 13.22
N GLU A 24 -1.24 1.97 13.44
CA GLU A 24 -0.98 1.22 14.69
C GLU A 24 -0.89 2.13 15.90
N ASP A 25 -0.35 3.34 15.75
CA ASP A 25 -0.23 4.31 16.85
C ASP A 25 -1.58 4.94 17.23
N LEU A 26 -2.58 4.84 16.33
CA LEU A 26 -3.91 5.43 16.48
C LEU A 26 -4.97 4.39 16.86
N LEU A 27 -4.77 3.12 16.52
CA LEU A 27 -5.68 2.03 16.87
C LEU A 27 -5.59 1.74 18.37
N GLN A 28 -6.72 1.86 19.06
CA GLN A 28 -6.85 1.35 20.42
C GLN A 28 -6.90 -0.19 20.38
N SER A 29 -6.43 -0.87 21.41
CA SER A 29 -6.30 -2.34 21.42
C SER A 29 -7.61 -3.10 21.16
N GLU A 30 -8.75 -2.44 21.34
CA GLU A 30 -10.09 -2.99 21.09
C GLU A 30 -10.54 -2.85 19.62
N ALA A 31 -9.83 -2.09 18.79
CA ALA A 31 -10.19 -1.77 17.40
C ALA A 31 -9.75 -2.84 16.37
N GLY A 32 -9.20 -3.96 16.82
CA GLY A 32 -8.68 -5.02 15.96
C GLY A 32 -7.27 -4.75 15.44
N SER A 33 -6.82 -5.62 14.53
CA SER A 33 -5.52 -5.51 13.88
C SER A 33 -5.56 -4.50 12.72
N VAL A 34 -4.39 -4.02 12.31
CA VAL A 34 -4.25 -3.21 11.08
C VAL A 34 -4.78 -3.96 9.85
N GLY A 35 -4.62 -5.28 9.82
CA GLY A 35 -5.16 -6.12 8.75
C GLY A 35 -6.67 -5.96 8.63
N ASP A 36 -7.38 -6.02 9.75
CA ASP A 36 -8.84 -5.88 9.80
C ASP A 36 -9.29 -4.50 9.29
N VAL A 37 -8.53 -3.44 9.58
CA VAL A 37 -8.81 -2.10 9.08
C VAL A 37 -8.62 -1.99 7.57
N ILE A 38 -7.54 -2.58 7.04
CA ILE A 38 -7.25 -2.60 5.60
C ILE A 38 -8.32 -3.40 4.87
N GLU A 39 -8.64 -4.60 5.35
CA GLU A 39 -9.67 -5.46 4.77
C GLU A 39 -11.04 -4.78 4.79
N GLY A 40 -11.44 -4.20 5.93
CA GLY A 40 -12.70 -3.47 6.05
C GLY A 40 -12.75 -2.23 5.15
N TRP A 41 -11.63 -1.54 4.93
CA TRP A 41 -11.57 -0.43 3.98
C TRP A 41 -11.71 -0.89 2.53
N LEU A 42 -11.01 -1.94 2.13
CA LEU A 42 -11.10 -2.52 0.78
C LEU A 42 -12.51 -3.03 0.48
N GLN A 43 -13.16 -3.67 1.46
CA GLN A 43 -14.53 -4.15 1.32
C GLN A 43 -15.50 -2.98 1.09
N ARG A 44 -15.43 -1.93 1.93
CA ARG A 44 -16.27 -0.73 1.74
C ARG A 44 -16.07 -0.09 0.36
N LEU A 45 -14.84 -0.08 -0.14
CA LEU A 45 -14.56 0.44 -1.48
C LEU A 45 -15.19 -0.43 -2.57
N ALA A 46 -15.08 -1.76 -2.46
CA ALA A 46 -15.72 -2.68 -3.40
C ALA A 46 -17.25 -2.48 -3.41
N ASP A 47 -17.87 -2.40 -2.22
CA ASP A 47 -19.31 -2.16 -2.07
C ASP A 47 -19.74 -0.84 -2.70
N GLN A 48 -18.98 0.25 -2.49
CA GLN A 48 -19.25 1.57 -3.08
C GLN A 48 -19.16 1.57 -4.61
N LEU A 49 -18.32 0.70 -5.17
CA LEU A 49 -18.16 0.52 -6.61
C LEU A 49 -19.13 -0.52 -7.19
N GLY A 50 -19.97 -1.15 -6.36
CA GLY A 50 -20.87 -2.24 -6.77
C GLY A 50 -20.11 -3.49 -7.24
N GLY A 51 -18.88 -3.68 -6.76
CA GLY A 51 -18.00 -4.79 -7.12
C GLY A 51 -17.89 -5.84 -6.02
N GLU A 52 -17.24 -6.95 -6.36
CA GLU A 52 -16.83 -7.99 -5.41
C GLU A 52 -15.36 -7.79 -5.04
N LEU A 53 -15.03 -7.86 -3.75
CA LEU A 53 -13.65 -7.84 -3.29
C LEU A 53 -12.99 -9.19 -3.59
N ILE A 54 -12.08 -9.22 -4.56
CA ILE A 54 -11.26 -10.41 -4.86
C ILE A 54 -9.88 -10.22 -4.24
N GLN A 55 -9.54 -11.07 -3.28
CA GLN A 55 -8.20 -11.12 -2.69
C GLN A 55 -7.42 -12.27 -3.32
N GLU A 56 -6.32 -11.95 -3.99
CA GLU A 56 -5.41 -12.95 -4.55
C GLU A 56 -4.08 -12.91 -3.81
N ALA A 57 -3.71 -14.03 -3.19
CA ALA A 57 -2.39 -14.20 -2.62
C ALA A 57 -1.42 -14.70 -3.69
N GLY A 58 -0.27 -14.04 -3.82
CA GLY A 58 0.80 -14.44 -4.74
C GLY A 58 1.52 -13.27 -5.36
N PHE A 59 2.60 -13.58 -6.06
CA PHE A 59 3.37 -12.56 -6.76
C PHE A 59 2.65 -12.12 -8.04
N SER A 60 2.41 -10.82 -8.19
CA SER A 60 1.78 -10.27 -9.41
C SER A 60 2.58 -10.57 -10.68
N TYR A 61 3.88 -10.81 -10.57
CA TYR A 61 4.76 -11.15 -11.69
C TYR A 61 4.73 -12.64 -12.10
N SER A 62 4.15 -13.54 -11.30
CA SER A 62 4.04 -14.97 -11.65
C SER A 62 2.82 -15.27 -12.53
N LYS A 63 1.83 -14.36 -12.57
CA LYS A 63 0.76 -14.39 -13.57
C LYS A 63 1.28 -13.78 -14.86
N ASN A 64 1.67 -14.62 -15.82
CA ASN A 64 2.00 -14.32 -17.23
C ASN A 64 1.86 -12.84 -17.67
N ASN A 65 2.77 -11.97 -17.25
CA ASN A 65 2.75 -10.54 -17.56
C ASN A 65 4.16 -10.05 -17.89
N GLY A 66 4.73 -10.56 -18.98
CA GLY A 66 6.03 -10.09 -19.50
C GLY A 66 6.08 -8.57 -19.71
N ASP A 67 4.93 -7.93 -19.92
CA ASP A 67 4.79 -6.47 -19.99
C ASP A 67 5.06 -5.77 -18.64
N ILE A 68 4.58 -6.32 -17.51
CA ILE A 68 4.86 -5.75 -16.18
C ILE A 68 6.36 -5.79 -15.90
N MET A 69 7.02 -6.93 -16.14
CA MET A 69 8.46 -7.08 -15.92
C MET A 69 9.28 -6.09 -16.77
N THR A 70 8.87 -5.88 -18.03
CA THR A 70 9.52 -4.93 -18.94
C THR A 70 9.34 -3.48 -18.47
N ARG A 71 8.15 -3.13 -17.96
CA ARG A 71 7.86 -1.80 -17.41
C ARG A 71 8.58 -1.55 -16.09
N THR A 72 8.68 -2.54 -15.21
CA THR A 72 9.41 -2.42 -13.93
C THR A 72 10.88 -2.12 -14.18
N LYS A 73 11.54 -2.83 -15.10
CA LYS A 73 12.94 -2.56 -15.47
C LYS A 73 13.18 -1.11 -15.89
N ARG A 74 12.24 -0.48 -16.60
CA ARG A 74 12.33 0.93 -16.98
C ARG A 74 12.36 1.84 -15.76
N TYR A 75 11.52 1.56 -14.75
CA TYR A 75 11.42 2.38 -13.54
C TYR A 75 12.64 2.26 -12.62
N GLU A 76 13.44 1.20 -12.77
CA GLU A 76 14.68 0.97 -12.04
C GLU A 76 15.91 1.62 -12.70
N THR A 77 15.80 2.12 -13.94
CA THR A 77 16.95 2.72 -14.64
C THR A 77 17.39 4.03 -14.00
N ALA A 78 18.71 4.26 -13.93
CA ALA A 78 19.28 5.51 -13.43
C ALA A 78 18.74 6.74 -14.18
N THR A 79 18.58 6.65 -15.49
CA THR A 79 17.97 7.69 -16.33
C THR A 79 16.55 8.05 -15.88
N TRP A 80 15.75 7.06 -15.48
CA TRP A 80 14.39 7.30 -15.00
C TRP A 80 14.35 7.84 -13.57
N LEU A 81 15.23 7.35 -12.70
CA LEU A 81 15.31 7.80 -11.31
C LEU A 81 15.81 9.25 -11.21
N ASN A 82 16.78 9.63 -12.04
CA ASN A 82 17.43 10.94 -12.05
C ASN A 82 16.71 12.00 -12.89
N ARG A 83 15.51 11.70 -13.42
CA ARG A 83 14.73 12.66 -14.22
C ARG A 83 14.06 13.77 -13.40
N ARG A 84 14.26 13.77 -12.07
CA ARG A 84 13.67 14.70 -11.12
C ARG A 84 14.70 15.73 -10.68
#